data_AF-A0A1H5EH77-F1
#
_entry.id   AF-A0A1H5EH77-F1
#
_cell.length_a   1.000
_cell.length_b   1.000
_cell.length_c   1.000
_cell.angle_alpha   90.00
_cell.angle_beta   90.00
_cell.angle_gamma   90.00
#
_symmetry.space_group_name_H-M   'P 1'
#
loop_
_entity.id
_entity.type
_entity.pdbx_description
1 polymer ?
#
loop_
_entity_poly.entity_id
_entity_poly.type
_entity_poly.pdbx_seq_one_letter_code
_entity_poly.pdbx_strand_id
1 'polypeptide(L)' 'MVRQGFTVLLNAQPGTEVVGRAVDGLDAVAKVAELAPDIVLMDIRIPELGGVEATRRYE' A
#
# COMPACT_ATOMS: atom_id res chain seq x y z
N MET A 1 1.53 -13.15 5.29
CA MET A 1 1.03 -14.07 4.24
C MET A 1 0.14 -13.35 3.22
N VAL A 2 -0.87 -12.58 3.62
CA VAL A 2 -1.84 -11.92 2.70
C VAL A 2 -1.19 -10.96 1.68
N ARG A 3 -0.23 -10.13 2.10
CA ARG A 3 0.46 -9.14 1.24
C ARG A 3 1.15 -9.74 0.01
N GLN A 4 1.71 -10.95 0.13
CA GLN A 4 2.39 -11.61 -1.00
C GLN A 4 1.36 -12.17 -1.99
N GLY A 5 0.20 -12.62 -1.51
CA GLY A 5 -0.92 -13.06 -2.35
C GLY A 5 -1.47 -11.92 -3.21
N PHE A 6 -1.66 -10.72 -2.64
CA PHE A 6 -2.10 -9.56 -3.40
C PHE A 6 -1.12 -9.17 -4.50
N THR A 7 0.19 -9.18 -4.24
CA THR A 7 1.18 -8.86 -5.27
C THR A 7 1.09 -9.81 -6.46
N VAL A 8 0.93 -11.11 -6.23
CA VAL A 8 0.79 -12.11 -7.30
C VAL A 8 -0.49 -11.88 -8.09
N LEU A 9 -1.61 -11.65 -7.41
CA LEU A 9 -2.91 -11.43 -8.07
C LEU A 9 -2.94 -10.13 -8.89
N LEU A 10 -2.39 -9.04 -8.35
CA LEU A 10 -2.38 -7.73 -9.02
C LEU A 10 -1.43 -7.73 -10.23
N ASN A 11 -0.25 -8.34 -10.12
CA ASN A 11 0.67 -8.44 -11.26
C ASN A 11 0.19 -9.40 -12.36
N ALA A 12 -0.76 -10.28 -12.06
CA ALA A 12 -1.40 -11.11 -13.07
C ALA A 12 -2.43 -10.35 -13.92
N GLN A 13 -2.86 -9.16 -13.48
CA GLN A 13 -3.79 -8.32 -14.21
C GLN A 13 -3.04 -7.41 -15.21
N PRO A 14 -3.33 -7.49 -16.52
CA PRO A 14 -2.76 -6.57 -17.49
C PRO A 14 -3.12 -5.12 -17.16
N GLY A 15 -2.12 -4.24 -17.20
CA GLY A 15 -2.28 -2.81 -16.90
C GLY A 15 -2.12 -2.44 -15.42
N THR A 16 -1.80 -3.41 -14.55
CA THR A 16 -1.50 -3.15 -13.14
C THR A 16 -0.06 -3.55 -12.82
N GLU A 17 0.66 -2.68 -12.13
CA GLU A 17 2.00 -2.97 -11.61
C GLU A 17 2.07 -2.64 -10.13
N VAL A 18 2.58 -3.58 -9.33
CA VAL A 18 2.85 -3.32 -7.91
C VAL A 18 4.21 -2.64 -7.76
N VAL A 19 4.19 -1.31 -7.72
CA VAL A 19 5.40 -0.48 -7.60
C VAL A 19 6.02 -0.48 -6.19
N GLY A 20 5.26 -0.87 -5.16
CA GLY A 20 5.73 -0.82 -3.77
C GLY A 20 4.94 -1.70 -2.80
N ARG A 21 5.55 -1.97 -1.64
CA ARG A 21 4.93 -2.74 -0.54
C ARG A 21 5.30 -2.15 0.81
N ALA A 22 4.31 -1.81 1.63
CA ALA A 22 4.52 -1.28 2.97
C ALA A 22 4.41 -2.37 4.06
N VAL A 23 5.13 -2.24 5.18
CA VAL A 23 5.02 -3.12 6.36
C VAL A 23 4.02 -2.60 7.41
N ASP A 24 3.77 -1.30 7.45
CA ASP A 24 2.84 -0.61 8.34
C ASP A 24 2.40 0.73 7.71
N GLY A 25 1.62 1.54 8.43
CA GLY A 25 1.11 2.80 7.90
C GLY A 25 2.14 3.92 7.77
N LEU A 26 3.24 3.91 8.54
CA LEU A 26 4.33 4.88 8.43
C LEU A 26 5.27 4.54 7.26
N ASP A 27 5.48 3.25 6.98
CA ASP A 27 6.20 2.80 5.79
C ASP A 27 5.34 3.03 4.52
N ALA A 28 4.02 2.86 4.62
CA ALA A 28 3.10 3.27 3.56
C ALA A 28 3.25 4.76 3.31
N VAL A 29 3.17 5.54 4.41
CA VAL A 29 3.74 6.89 4.63
C VAL A 29 4.71 7.38 3.54
N ALA A 30 5.94 6.92 3.76
CA ALA A 30 7.10 7.25 2.96
C ALA A 30 6.98 6.74 1.51
N LYS A 31 6.48 5.52 1.29
CA LYS A 31 6.45 4.89 -0.03
C LYS A 31 5.52 5.58 -1.02
N VAL A 32 4.38 6.09 -0.58
CA VAL A 32 3.49 6.86 -1.47
C VAL A 32 4.17 8.15 -1.92
N ALA A 33 4.88 8.82 -1.01
CA ALA A 33 5.62 10.04 -1.35
C ALA A 33 6.80 9.77 -2.30
N GLU A 34 7.47 8.63 -2.15
CA GLU A 34 8.61 8.22 -2.99
C GLU A 34 8.17 7.72 -4.37
N LEU A 35 7.16 6.84 -4.42
CA LEU A 35 6.79 6.08 -5.61
C LEU A 35 5.64 6.69 -6.41
N ALA A 36 4.91 7.66 -5.84
CA ALA A 36 3.76 8.32 -6.44
C ALA A 36 2.77 7.35 -7.14
N PRO A 37 2.27 6.31 -6.45
CA PRO A 37 1.38 5.32 -7.06
C PRO A 37 0.00 5.91 -7.39
N ASP A 38 -0.63 5.41 -8.46
CA ASP A 38 -2.00 5.82 -8.82
C ASP A 38 -3.06 5.32 -7.82
N ILE A 39 -2.83 4.13 -7.26
CA ILE A 39 -3.77 3.45 -6.35
C ILE A 39 -3.00 2.85 -5.17
N VAL A 40 -3.53 3.03 -3.97
CA VAL A 40 -3.02 2.41 -2.74
C VAL A 40 -4.05 1.41 -2.21
N LEU A 41 -3.66 0.14 -2.15
CA LEU A 41 -4.41 -0.87 -1.38
C LEU A 41 -3.97 -0.82 0.08
N MET A 42 -4.84 -0.27 0.93
CA MET A 42 -4.55 -0.05 2.36
C MET A 42 -5.33 -1.01 3.25
N ASP A 43 -4.62 -1.70 4.16
CA ASP A 43 -5.27 -2.45 5.24
C ASP A 43 -5.64 -1.48 6.37
N ILE A 44 -6.89 -1.52 6.82
CA ILE A 44 -7.44 -0.65 7.85
C ILE A 44 -6.80 -0.96 9.22
N ARG A 45 -6.51 -2.24 9.50
CA ARG A 45 -6.04 -2.71 10.81
C ARG A 45 -4.60 -3.20 10.71
N ILE A 46 -3.67 -2.25 10.71
CA ILE A 46 -2.23 -2.50 10.69
C ILE A 46 -1.53 -1.90 11.92
N PRO A 47 -0.37 -2.44 12.33
CA PRO A 47 0.41 -1.91 13.45
C PRO A 47 0.89 -0.47 13.25
N GLU A 48 1.33 0.17 14.35
CA GLU A 48 1.87 1.54 14.44
C GLU A 48 0.86 2.64 14.04
N LEU A 49 0.54 2.72 12.75
CA LEU A 49 -0.37 3.70 12.18
C LEU A 49 -1.45 2.99 11.36
N GLY A 50 -2.69 3.02 11.82
CA GLY A 50 -3.81 2.39 11.13
C GLY A 50 -4.05 2.97 9.74
N GLY A 51 -4.61 2.16 8.83
CA GLY A 51 -4.75 2.53 7.42
C GLY A 51 -5.58 3.79 7.16
N VAL A 52 -6.65 4.01 7.94
CA VAL A 52 -7.49 5.23 7.83
C VAL A 52 -6.69 6.49 8.17
N GLU A 53 -5.86 6.40 9.20
CA GLU A 53 -5.04 7.50 9.68
C GLU A 53 -3.82 7.74 8.77
N ALA A 54 -3.30 6.68 8.13
CA ALA A 54 -2.30 6.79 7.07
C ALA A 54 -2.89 7.49 5.82
N THR A 55 -4.09 7.13 5.37
CA THR A 55 -4.75 7.76 4.21
C THR A 55 -4.94 9.27 4.40
N ARG A 56 -5.31 9.71 5.62
CA ARG A 56 -5.48 11.14 5.95
C ARG A 56 -4.20 11.98 5.81
N ARG A 57 -3.02 11.37 5.74
CA ARG A 57 -1.74 12.09 5.57
C ARG A 57 -1.44 12.47 4.13
N TYR A 58 -2.21 11.97 3.16
CA TYR A 58 -2.05 12.28 1.73
C TYR A 58 -3.27 12.95 1.09
N GLU A 59 -4.34 13.16 1.84
CA GLU A 59 -5.41 14.10 1.44
C GLU A 59 -4.92 15.55 1.55
#